data_AF-A0A951FYZ8-F1
#
_entry.id   AF-A0A951FYZ8-F1
#
_cell.length_a   1.000
_cell.length_b   1.000
_cell.length_c   1.000
_cell.angle_alpha   90.00
_cell.angle_beta   90.00
_cell.angle_gamma   90.00
#
_symmetry.space_group_name_H-M   'P 1'
#
loop_
_entity.id
_entity.type
_entity.pdbx_description
1 polymer ?
#
loop_
_entity_poly.entity_id
_entity_poly.type
_entity_poly.pdbx_seq_one_letter_code
_entity_poly.pdbx_strand_id
1 'polypeptide(L)' 'MTEKTAKPTRKRVSVRKSKTAVQMPSHDEISLRAYFLSLESPGADEIGNWLRAEHELKAA' A
#
# COMPACT_ATOMS: atom_id res chain seq x y z
N MET A 1 -7.06 46.54 -40.71
CA MET A 1 -7.42 45.14 -40.44
C MET A 1 -6.22 44.43 -39.83
N THR A 2 -6.18 44.22 -38.52
CA THR A 2 -5.07 43.54 -37.85
C THR A 2 -5.63 42.59 -36.80
N GLU A 3 -5.72 41.31 -37.13
CA GLU A 3 -6.08 40.29 -36.14
C GLU A 3 -4.88 39.39 -35.85
N LYS A 4 -4.49 39.44 -34.57
CA LYS A 4 -3.34 38.78 -33.95
C LYS A 4 -3.53 37.27 -33.92
N THR A 5 -2.48 36.56 -34.32
CA THR A 5 -2.34 35.10 -34.25
C THR A 5 -2.44 34.60 -32.80
N ALA A 6 -3.40 33.71 -32.52
CA ALA A 6 -3.57 33.07 -31.22
C ALA A 6 -2.49 31.99 -31.00
N LYS A 7 -1.75 32.08 -29.89
CA LYS A 7 -0.71 31.11 -29.50
C LYS A 7 -1.34 29.95 -28.71
N PRO A 8 -0.98 28.68 -28.98
CA PRO A 8 -1.55 27.55 -28.25
C PRO A 8 -0.93 27.42 -26.86
N THR A 9 -1.73 27.58 -25.82
CA THR A 9 -1.33 27.43 -24.42
C THR A 9 -1.18 25.94 -24.08
N ARG A 10 0.05 25.43 -24.02
CA ARG A 10 0.33 24.05 -23.54
C ARG A 10 -0.11 23.93 -22.07
N LYS A 11 -1.18 23.17 -21.82
CA LYS A 11 -1.59 22.77 -20.47
C LYS A 11 -0.51 21.89 -19.87
N ARG A 12 0.18 22.37 -18.83
CA ARG A 12 1.09 21.57 -18.01
C ARG A 12 0.26 20.52 -17.27
N VAL A 13 0.35 19.27 -17.71
CA VAL A 13 -0.18 18.13 -16.96
C VAL A 13 0.67 18.00 -15.70
N SER A 14 0.09 18.37 -14.56
CA SER A 14 0.67 18.10 -13.25
C SER A 14 0.62 16.59 -13.03
N VAL A 15 1.77 15.93 -13.14
CA VAL A 15 1.93 14.54 -12.71
C VAL A 15 1.84 14.55 -11.19
N ARG A 16 0.66 14.21 -10.66
CA ARG A 16 0.50 13.95 -9.22
C ARG A 16 1.41 12.76 -8.90
N LYS A 17 2.49 13.01 -8.15
CA LYS A 17 3.30 11.97 -7.53
C LYS A 17 2.35 11.08 -6.73
N SER A 18 2.26 9.81 -7.10
CA SER A 18 1.59 8.80 -6.29
C SER A 18 2.29 8.79 -4.93
N LYS A 19 1.60 9.29 -3.90
CA LYS A 19 1.98 8.97 -2.52
C LYS A 19 1.95 7.46 -2.47
N THR A 20 3.10 6.84 -2.22
CA THR A 20 3.17 5.48 -1.70
C THR A 20 2.40 5.53 -0.39
N ALA A 21 1.09 5.30 -0.45
CA ALA A 21 0.29 5.09 0.74
C ALA A 21 0.90 3.85 1.38
N VAL A 22 1.40 3.98 2.60
CA VAL A 22 1.70 2.82 3.43
C VAL A 22 0.38 2.05 3.49
N GLN A 23 0.30 0.96 2.72
CA GLN A 23 -0.90 0.15 2.68
C GLN A 23 -0.98 -0.52 4.04
N MET A 24 -1.97 -0.12 4.83
CA MET A 24 -2.24 -0.84 6.06
C MET A 24 -2.68 -2.25 5.65
N PRO A 25 -2.02 -3.30 6.17
CA PRO A 25 -2.42 -4.66 5.83
C PRO A 25 -3.86 -4.89 6.26
N SER A 26 -4.62 -5.52 5.38
CA SER A 26 -5.99 -5.92 5.64
C SER A 26 -6.04 -7.05 6.66
N HIS A 27 -7.20 -7.19 7.31
CA HIS A 27 -7.42 -8.28 8.26
C HIS A 27 -7.20 -9.66 7.63
N ASP A 28 -7.59 -9.83 6.36
CA ASP A 28 -7.43 -11.09 5.64
C ASP A 28 -5.96 -11.44 5.39
N GLU A 29 -5.14 -10.44 5.03
CA GLU A 29 -3.69 -10.62 4.85
C GLU A 29 -3.01 -11.00 6.17
N ILE A 30 -3.37 -10.33 7.27
CA ILE A 30 -2.85 -10.64 8.60
C ILE A 30 -3.27 -12.05 9.02
N SER A 31 -4.52 -12.43 8.77
CA SER A 31 -5.05 -13.75 9.12
C SER A 31 -4.36 -14.87 8.34
N LEU A 32 -4.15 -14.68 7.03
CA LEU A 32 -3.39 -15.61 6.19
C LEU A 32 -1.95 -15.77 6.69
N ARG A 33 -1.27 -14.65 7.00
CA ARG A 33 0.11 -14.72 7.50
C ARG A 33 0.19 -15.39 8.87
N ALA A 34 -0.76 -15.10 9.77
CA ALA A 34 -0.84 -15.74 11.08
C ALA A 34 -1.09 -17.26 10.98
N TYR A 35 -1.91 -17.69 10.02
CA TYR A 35 -2.12 -19.11 9.72
C TYR A 35 -0.82 -19.81 9.30
N PHE A 36 -0.02 -19.20 8.43
CA PHE A 36 1.27 -19.81 8.06
C PHE A 36 2.25 -19.85 9.24
N LEU A 37 2.26 -18.83 10.11
CA LEU A 37 3.09 -18.83 11.32
C LEU A 37 2.70 -19.95 12.30
N SER A 38 1.40 -20.25 12.43
CA SER A 38 0.95 -21.35 13.30
C SER A 38 1.33 -22.73 12.75
N LEU A 39 1.45 -22.87 11.42
CA LEU A 39 1.98 -24.08 10.79
C LEU A 39 3.51 -24.20 10.92
N GLU A 40 4.24 -23.10 10.82
CA GLU A 40 5.71 -23.08 10.95
C GLU A 40 6.16 -23.45 12.38
N SER A 41 5.42 -23.04 13.40
CA SER A 41 5.71 -23.34 14.80
C SER A 41 4.50 -23.91 15.52
N PRO A 42 4.28 -25.24 15.46
CA PRO A 42 3.18 -25.90 16.15
C PRO A 42 3.24 -25.62 17.66
N GLY A 43 2.18 -25.05 18.22
CA GLY A 43 2.09 -24.69 19.65
C GLY A 43 2.46 -23.24 19.98
N ALA A 44 2.79 -22.42 18.98
CA ALA A 44 2.89 -20.97 19.16
C ALA A 44 1.49 -20.36 19.41
N ASP A 45 1.44 -19.38 20.31
CA ASP A 45 0.20 -18.67 20.67
C ASP A 45 -0.44 -18.00 19.44
N GLU A 46 -1.76 -18.19 19.29
CA GLU A 46 -2.51 -17.67 18.15
C GLU A 46 -2.50 -16.14 18.09
N ILE A 47 -2.61 -15.48 19.26
CA ILE A 47 -2.56 -14.02 19.36
C ILE A 47 -1.14 -13.53 19.06
N GLY A 48 -0.12 -14.21 19.57
CA GLY A 48 1.29 -13.95 19.23
C GLY A 48 1.57 -14.04 17.73
N ASN A 49 1.03 -15.05 17.05
CA ASN A 49 1.16 -15.21 15.60
C ASN A 49 0.43 -14.09 14.84
N TRP A 50 -0.75 -13.66 15.30
CA TRP A 50 -1.48 -12.54 14.72
C TRP A 50 -0.72 -11.21 14.81
N LEU A 51 -0.17 -10.89 15.99
CA LEU A 51 0.63 -9.67 16.18
C LEU A 51 1.91 -9.67 15.35
N ARG A 52 2.57 -10.83 15.27
CA ARG A 52 3.77 -10.99 14.44
C ARG A 52 3.45 -10.82 12.95
N ALA A 53 2.36 -11.41 12.48
CA ALA A 53 1.87 -11.24 11.12
C ALA A 53 1.59 -9.78 10.76
N GLU A 54 0.92 -9.05 11.66
CA GLU A 54 0.65 -7.62 11.48
C GLU A 54 1.95 -6.81 11.37
N HIS A 55 2.95 -7.10 12.21
CA HIS A 55 4.26 -6.43 12.18
C HIS A 55 5.04 -6.73 10.89
N GLU A 56 5.06 -7.99 10.45
CA GLU A 56 5.76 -8.39 9.22
C GLU A 56 5.14 -7.71 7.98
N LEU A 57 3.81 -7.62 7.92
CA LEU A 57 3.12 -6.99 6.79
C LEU A 57 3.18 -5.47 6.79
N LYS A 58 3.25 -4.83 7.96
CA LYS A 58 3.47 -3.37 8.04
C LYS A 58 4.91 -2.96 7.69
N ALA A 59 5.87 -3.88 7.85
CA ALA A 59 7.29 -3.63 7.59
C ALA A 59 7.72 -3.96 6.15
N ALA A 60 6.87 -4.62 5.37
CA ALA A 60 7.08 -4.98 3.97
C ALA A 60 6.72 -3.82 3.02
#